data_AF-A0A059BMN7-F1
#
_entry.id   AF-A0A059BMN7-F1
#
_cell.length_a   1.000
_cell.length_b   1.000
_cell.length_c   1.000
_cell.angle_alpha   90.00
_cell.angle_beta   90.00
_cell.angle_gamma   90.00
#
_symmetry.space_group_name_H-M   'P 1'
#
loop_
_entity.id
_entity.type
_entity.pdbx_description
1 polymer ?
#
loop_
_entity_poly.entity_id
_entity_poly.type
_entity_poly.pdbx_seq_one_letter_code
_entity_poly.pdbx_strand_id
1 'polypeptide(L)' 'MHWLVVMEGPEDDPTRDEIIDTYIKTVAQVVKSEEKARSWIYTVDTGPYYFAFGVNVSPKRAFKLAGKAS' A
#
# COMPACT_ATOMS: atom_id res chain seq x y z
N MET A 1 9.39 11.33 -0.35
CA MET A 1 9.74 10.68 -1.62
C MET A 1 8.53 9.86 -2.02
N HIS A 2 8.06 10.01 -3.26
CA HIS A 2 6.84 9.36 -3.74
C HIS A 2 7.16 7.99 -4.33
N TRP A 3 6.43 6.95 -3.93
CA TRP A 3 6.58 5.59 -4.43
C TRP A 3 5.22 5.06 -4.88
N LEU A 4 5.20 4.41 -6.04
CA LEU A 4 4.08 3.59 -6.49
C LEU A 4 4.34 2.15 -6.05
N VAL A 5 3.46 1.60 -5.23
CA VAL A 5 3.48 0.19 -4.83
C VAL A 5 2.42 -0.54 -5.64
N VAL A 6 2.83 -1.60 -6.34
CA VAL A 6 1.93 -2.49 -7.09
C VAL A 6 1.78 -3.77 -6.30
N MET A 7 0.53 -4.18 -6.09
CA MET A 7 0.14 -5.39 -5.39
C MET A 7 -0.37 -6.41 -6.40
N GLU A 8 -0.29 -7.69 -6.05
CA GLU A 8 -1.05 -8.72 -6.75
C GLU A 8 -2.55 -8.48 -6.57
N GLY A 9 -3.33 -8.90 -7.56
CA GLY A 9 -4.78 -8.82 -7.46
C GLY A 9 -5.31 -9.73 -6.35
N PRO A 10 -6.41 -9.35 -5.69
CA PRO A 10 -7.05 -10.20 -4.68
C PRO A 10 -7.53 -11.51 -5.32
N GLU A 11 -7.52 -12.59 -4.55
CA GLU A 11 -8.00 -13.91 -5.00
C GLU A 11 -9.54 -13.95 -5.12
N ASP A 12 -10.23 -13.20 -4.27
CA ASP A 12 -11.69 -13.05 -4.26
C ASP A 12 -12.13 -11.72 -4.92
N ASP A 13 -13.40 -11.36 -4.75
CA ASP A 13 -13.98 -10.09 -5.20
C ASP A 13 -14.22 -9.14 -4.00
N PRO A 14 -13.14 -8.60 -3.37
CA PRO A 14 -13.29 -7.69 -2.24
C PRO A 14 -13.85 -6.34 -2.69
N THR A 15 -14.54 -5.69 -1.77
CA THR A 15 -14.98 -4.31 -1.96
C THR A 15 -13.77 -3.37 -2.08
N ARG A 16 -14.00 -2.21 -2.70
CA ARG A 16 -12.99 -1.15 -2.79
C ARG A 16 -12.42 -0.76 -1.42
N ASP A 17 -13.25 -0.75 -0.38
CA ASP A 17 -12.82 -0.37 0.97
C ASP A 17 -11.92 -1.43 1.61
N GLU A 18 -12.17 -2.72 1.36
CA GLU A 18 -11.30 -3.82 1.81
C GLU A 18 -9.94 -3.80 1.11
N ILE A 19 -9.91 -3.43 -0.17
CA ILE A 19 -8.65 -3.22 -0.91
C ILE A 19 -7.86 -2.05 -0.30
N ILE A 20 -8.53 -0.92 -0.05
CA ILE A 20 -7.89 0.25 0.56
C ILE A 20 -7.38 -0.07 1.98
N ASP A 21 -8.16 -0.82 2.77
CA ASP A 21 -7.76 -1.26 4.10
C ASP A 21 -6.50 -2.15 4.04
N THR A 22 -6.40 -3.02 3.04
CA THR A 22 -5.19 -3.83 2.78
C THR A 22 -3.97 -2.95 2.50
N TYR A 23 -4.12 -1.87 1.71
CA TYR A 23 -3.03 -0.92 1.46
C TYR A 23 -2.58 -0.21 2.74
N ILE A 24 -3.55 0.24 3.56
CA ILE A 24 -3.27 0.89 4.85
C ILE A 24 -2.51 -0.05 5.77
N LYS A 25 -2.98 -1.29 5.92
CA LYS A 25 -2.33 -2.32 6.75
C LYS A 25 -0.92 -2.63 6.26
N THR A 26 -0.71 -2.72 4.94
CA THR A 26 0.61 -2.95 4.34
C THR A 26 1.58 -1.82 4.69
N VAL A 27 1.17 -0.55 4.55
CA VAL A 27 2.00 0.60 4.95
C VAL A 27 2.20 0.65 6.46
N ALA A 28 1.18 0.31 7.25
CA ALA A 28 1.24 0.26 8.71
C ALA A 28 2.32 -0.71 9.22
N GLN A 29 2.62 -1.80 8.51
CA GLN A 29 3.72 -2.71 8.88
C GLN A 29 5.08 -2.01 8.93
N VAL A 30 5.33 -1.03 8.06
CA VAL A 30 6.62 -0.31 8.00
C VAL A 30 6.62 1.03 8.74
N VAL A 31 5.44 1.65 8.93
CA VAL A 31 5.31 2.94 9.66
C VAL A 31 4.82 2.78 11.10
N LYS A 32 4.36 1.59 11.48
CA LYS A 32 3.86 1.19 12.81
C LYS A 32 2.63 1.96 13.31
N SER A 33 1.82 2.48 12.39
CA SER A 33 0.57 3.21 12.68
C SER A 33 -0.33 3.24 11.45
N GLU A 34 -1.59 2.80 11.58
CA GLU A 34 -2.58 2.85 10.51
C GLU A 34 -3.04 4.29 10.21
N GLU A 35 -3.20 5.12 11.24
CA GLU A 35 -3.52 6.55 11.09
C GLU A 35 -2.46 7.25 10.23
N LYS A 36 -1.18 7.00 10.55
CA LYS A 36 -0.07 7.55 9.78
C LYS A 36 -0.03 6.98 8.36
N ALA A 37 -0.25 5.68 8.21
CA ALA A 37 -0.34 5.04 6.91
C ALA A 37 -1.41 5.68 6.02
N ARG A 38 -2.61 5.89 6.56
CA ARG A 38 -3.73 6.54 5.85
C ARG A 38 -3.37 7.95 5.39
N SER A 39 -2.68 8.74 6.21
CA SER A 39 -2.24 10.09 5.83
C SER A 39 -1.13 10.12 4.76
N TRP A 40 -0.40 9.02 4.60
CA TRP A 40 0.75 8.93 3.69
C TRP A 40 0.43 8.30 2.35
N ILE A 41 -0.69 7.57 2.25
CA ILE A 41 -1.28 7.13 0.99
C ILE A 41 -2.04 8.31 0.40
N TYR A 42 -1.65 8.75 -0.79
CA TYR A 42 -2.25 9.93 -1.45
C TYR A 42 -2.97 9.58 -2.75
N THR A 43 -2.76 8.38 -3.29
CA THR A 43 -3.52 7.84 -4.43
C THR A 43 -3.73 6.35 -4.26
N VAL A 44 -4.88 5.85 -4.72
CA VAL A 44 -5.19 4.42 -4.79
C VAL A 44 -5.78 4.09 -6.17
N ASP A 45 -5.33 2.99 -6.74
CA ASP A 45 -5.96 2.32 -7.87
C ASP A 45 -6.49 0.97 -7.37
N THR A 46 -7.77 0.76 -7.61
CA THR A 46 -8.50 -0.48 -7.30
C THR A 46 -9.30 -0.91 -8.53
N GLY A 47 -8.88 -0.47 -9.72
CA GLY A 47 -9.51 -0.82 -10.98
C GLY A 47 -9.21 -2.26 -11.37
N PRO A 48 -9.92 -2.79 -12.37
CA PRO A 48 -9.83 -4.20 -12.77
C PRO A 48 -8.45 -4.61 -13.31
N TYR A 49 -7.57 -3.64 -13.61
CA TYR A 49 -6.26 -3.89 -14.21
C TYR A 49 -5.09 -3.64 -13.27
N TYR A 50 -5.25 -2.82 -12.21
CA TYR A 50 -4.16 -2.42 -11.35
C TYR A 50 -4.61 -2.29 -9.89
N PHE A 51 -3.92 -3.02 -9.03
CA PHE A 51 -4.02 -2.90 -7.58
C PHE A 51 -2.77 -2.16 -7.11
N ALA A 52 -2.87 -0.85 -6.95
CA ALA A 52 -1.71 -0.04 -6.65
C ALA A 52 -2.04 1.14 -5.74
N PHE A 53 -1.04 1.65 -5.04
CA PHE A 53 -1.18 2.87 -4.24
C PHE A 53 0.10 3.71 -4.26
N GLY A 54 -0.10 5.02 -4.24
CA GLY A 54 0.98 6.00 -4.08
C GLY A 54 1.20 6.30 -2.61
N VAL A 55 2.44 6.17 -2.13
CA VAL A 55 2.80 6.40 -0.72
C VAL A 55 4.04 7.26 -0.56
N ASN A 56 4.04 8.13 0.45
CA ASN A 56 5.19 8.97 0.80
C ASN A 56 6.02 8.32 1.93
N VAL A 57 7.10 7.63 1.57
CA VAL A 57 8.03 7.00 2.53
C VAL A 57 9.49 7.18 2.12
N SER A 58 10.43 6.94 3.04
CA SER A 58 11.86 6.93 2.73
C SER A 58 12.24 5.71 1.88
N PRO A 59 13.33 5.77 1.08
CA PRO A 59 13.78 4.63 0.26
C PRO A 59 13.97 3.33 1.08
N LYS A 60 14.52 3.43 2.29
CA LYS A 60 14.69 2.29 3.21
C LYS A 60 13.35 1.62 3.58
N ARG A 61 12.26 2.38 3.69
CA ARG A 61 10.92 1.84 3.99
C ARG A 61 10.24 1.31 2.73
N ALA A 62 10.43 1.97 1.58
CA ALA A 62 9.95 1.46 0.30
C ALA A 62 10.55 0.08 -0.03
N PHE A 63 11.84 -0.12 0.24
CA PHE A 63 12.50 -1.41 0.07
C PHE A 63 11.91 -2.51 0.96
N LYS A 64 11.47 -2.17 2.18
CA LYS A 64 10.75 -3.10 3.06
C LYS A 64 9.36 -3.45 2.54
N LEU A 65 8.64 -2.49 1.94
CA LEU A 65 7.33 -2.72 1.34
C LEU A 65 7.39 -3.66 0.14
N ALA A 66 8.48 -3.62 -0.64
CA ALA A 66 8.69 -4.51 -1.78
C ALA A 66 8.98 -5.98 -1.38
N GLY A 67 8.84 -6.35 -0.10
CA GLY A 67 9.15 -7.70 0.39
C GLY A 67 10.64 -8.07 0.32
N LYS A 68 11.54 -7.12 -0.01
CA LYS A 68 12.97 -7.38 -0.19
C LYS A 68 13.80 -7.24 1.09
N ALA A 69 13.17 -7.07 2.24
CA ALA A 69 13.86 -6.96 3.52
C ALA A 69 13.65 -8.21 4.37
N SER A 70 14.57 -9.16 4.19
CA SER A 70 15.00 -10.27 5.07
C SER A 70 13.94 -10.98 5.91
#